data_AF-A0A8T6SG97-F1
#
_entry.id   AF-A0A8T6SG97-F1
#
_cell.length_a   1.000
_cell.length_b   1.000
_cell.length_c   1.000
_cell.angle_alpha   90.00
_cell.angle_beta   90.00
_cell.angle_gamma   90.00
#
_symmetry.space_group_name_H-M   'P 1'
#
loop_
_entity.id
_entity.type
_entity.pdbx_description
1 polymer ?
#
loop_
_entity_poly.entity_id
_entity_poly.type
_entity_poly.pdbx_seq_one_letter_code
_entity_poly.pdbx_strand_id
1 'polypeptide(L)' 'APPGIIGPFCLETVITDDLEIFTFEISARIVAGSNVGIGTSPYAYLNYGEGMYMGRRIAQEIKIAIKNNELDNVVC' A
#
# COMPACT_ATOMS: atom_id res chain seq x y z
N ALA A 1 -1.39 2.95 22.58
CA ALA A 1 -1.63 4.01 21.58
C ALA A 1 -2.56 3.43 20.52
N PRO A 2 -3.55 4.18 20.01
CA PRO A 2 -4.37 3.69 18.90
C PRO A 2 -3.47 3.37 17.70
N PRO A 3 -3.82 2.36 16.88
CA PRO A 3 -3.01 2.03 15.71
C PRO A 3 -2.96 3.24 14.77
N GLY A 4 -1.80 3.45 14.14
CA GLY A 4 -1.60 4.50 13.15
C GLY A 4 -2.29 4.18 11.82
N ILE A 5 -1.62 4.44 10.70
CA ILE A 5 -2.14 4.07 9.37
C ILE A 5 -2.07 2.55 9.21
N ILE A 6 -3.24 1.91 9.09
CA ILE A 6 -3.37 0.48 8.76
C ILE A 6 -3.68 0.34 7.27
N GLY A 7 -2.92 -0.52 6.59
CA GLY A 7 -3.10 -0.79 5.17
C GLY A 7 -2.45 0.25 4.26
N PRO A 8 -2.87 0.32 2.97
CA PRO A 8 -2.22 1.18 1.99
C PRO A 8 -2.60 2.65 2.14
N PHE A 9 -1.64 3.52 1.84
CA PHE A 9 -1.85 4.95 1.68
C PHE A 9 -1.07 5.44 0.45
N CYS A 10 -1.40 6.65 0.01
CA CYS A 10 -0.69 7.33 -1.07
C CYS A 10 -0.42 8.78 -0.69
N LEU A 11 0.79 9.24 -0.99
CA LEU A 11 1.14 10.66 -0.99
C LEU A 11 1.06 11.14 -2.43
N GLU A 12 0.20 12.12 -2.68
CA GLU A 12 0.07 12.74 -3.99
C GLU A 12 1.03 13.93 -4.04
N THR A 13 1.98 13.85 -4.97
CA THR A 13 3.16 14.72 -4.96
C THR A 13 3.47 15.32 -6.33
N VAL A 14 4.18 16.44 -6.30
CA VAL A 14 4.87 17.03 -7.46
C VAL A 14 6.37 17.04 -7.18
N ILE A 15 7.18 16.90 -8.24
CA ILE A 15 8.64 16.94 -8.16
C ILE A 15 9.11 18.19 -8.89
N THR A 16 9.92 19.03 -8.23
CA THR A 16 10.50 20.23 -8.84
C THR A 16 11.74 19.90 -9.68
N ASP A 17 12.20 20.88 -10.46
CA ASP A 17 13.45 20.75 -11.25
C ASP A 17 14.69 20.55 -10.35
N ASP A 18 14.62 21.04 -9.10
CA ASP A 18 15.66 20.85 -8.07
C ASP A 18 15.50 19.50 -7.32
N LEU A 19 14.65 18.60 -7.82
CA LEU A 19 14.36 17.28 -7.25
C LEU A 19 13.70 17.31 -5.86
N GLU A 20 13.04 18.40 -5.51
CA GLU A 20 12.27 18.49 -4.27
C GLU A 20 10.88 17.89 -4.46
N ILE A 21 10.43 17.09 -3.49
CA ILE A 21 9.12 16.43 -3.51
C ILE A 21 8.16 17.21 -2.61
N PHE A 22 7.10 17.76 -3.20
CA PHE A 22 6.04 18.46 -2.47
C PHE A 22 4.77 17.62 -2.47
N THR A 23 4.30 17.23 -1.29
CA THR A 23 3.02 16.55 -1.11
C THR A 23 1.90 17.56 -0.94
N PHE A 24 0.83 17.42 -1.73
CA PHE A 24 -0.36 18.28 -1.62
C PHE A 24 -1.58 17.54 -1.08
N GLU A 25 -1.63 16.21 -1.19
CA GLU A 25 -2.72 15.40 -0.66
C GLU A 25 -2.22 14.06 -0.10
N ILE A 26 -2.93 13.55 0.91
CA ILE A 26 -2.75 12.22 1.46
C ILE A 26 -4.05 11.43 1.31
N SER A 27 -3.97 10.34 0.55
CA SER A 27 -5.03 9.33 0.49
C SER A 27 -4.73 8.22 1.50
N ALA A 28 -5.43 8.19 2.64
CA ALA A 28 -5.28 7.18 3.69
C ALA A 28 -6.00 5.84 3.36
N ARG A 29 -5.97 5.44 2.08
CA ARG A 29 -6.56 4.22 1.55
C ARG A 29 -5.92 3.87 0.21
N ILE A 30 -6.34 2.74 -0.37
CA ILE A 30 -5.99 2.39 -1.75
C ILE A 30 -6.47 3.47 -2.73
N VAL A 31 -5.64 3.75 -3.75
CA VAL A 31 -5.91 4.73 -4.81
C VAL A 31 -6.01 4.06 -6.17
N ALA A 32 -6.69 4.73 -7.12
CA ALA A 32 -6.88 4.23 -8.48
C ALA A 32 -5.56 4.00 -9.24
N GLY A 33 -4.50 4.75 -8.90
CA GLY A 33 -3.17 4.56 -9.48
C GLY A 33 -2.61 3.14 -9.29
N SER A 34 -3.05 2.43 -8.25
CA SER A 34 -2.65 1.03 -8.03
C SER A 34 -3.18 0.05 -9.09
N ASN A 35 -4.21 0.43 -9.85
CA ASN A 35 -4.78 -0.39 -10.93
C ASN A 35 -3.83 -0.53 -12.12
N VAL A 36 -2.98 0.46 -12.36
CA VAL A 36 -2.04 0.47 -13.50
C VAL A 36 -0.97 -0.62 -13.36
N GLY A 37 -0.62 -0.96 -12.12
CA GLY A 37 0.44 -1.92 -11.80
C GLY A 37 -0.06 -3.31 -11.39
N ILE A 38 -1.29 -3.70 -11.76
CA ILE A 38 -1.83 -5.02 -11.38
C ILE A 38 -0.95 -6.13 -11.99
N GLY A 39 -0.19 -6.81 -11.13
CA GLY A 39 0.69 -7.92 -11.50
C GLY A 39 1.98 -7.53 -12.20
N THR A 40 2.17 -6.24 -12.51
CA THR A 40 3.27 -5.72 -13.32
C THR A 40 4.08 -4.62 -12.63
N SER A 41 3.72 -4.23 -11.41
CA SER A 41 4.45 -3.21 -10.65
C SER A 41 5.92 -3.64 -10.45
N PRO A 42 6.92 -2.88 -10.96
CA PRO A 42 8.33 -3.22 -10.81
C PRO A 42 8.75 -3.34 -9.34
N TYR A 43 8.23 -2.44 -8.50
CA TYR A 43 8.52 -2.43 -7.05
C TYR A 43 7.90 -3.62 -6.32
N ALA A 44 6.70 -4.05 -6.73
CA ALA A 44 6.06 -5.22 -6.14
C ALA A 44 6.80 -6.50 -6.55
N TYR A 45 7.26 -6.57 -7.80
CA TYR A 45 8.02 -7.71 -8.32
C TYR A 45 9.32 -7.95 -7.55
N LEU A 46 10.08 -6.91 -7.24
CA LEU A 46 11.34 -7.04 -6.51
C LEU A 46 11.16 -7.64 -5.11
N ASN A 47 10.01 -7.40 -4.46
CA ASN A 47 9.75 -7.89 -3.10
C ASN A 47 9.00 -9.23 -3.07
N TYR A 48 8.12 -9.49 -4.04
CA TYR A 48 7.15 -10.58 -3.97
C TYR A 48 7.13 -11.49 -5.20
N GLY A 49 7.93 -11.19 -6.23
CA GLY A 49 7.88 -11.87 -7.51
C GLY A 49 6.63 -11.53 -8.33
N GLU A 50 6.27 -12.40 -9.26
CA GLU A 50 5.19 -12.15 -10.22
C GLU A 50 3.79 -12.13 -9.58
N GLY A 51 2.90 -11.33 -10.18
CA GLY A 51 1.48 -11.33 -9.84
C GLY A 51 1.13 -10.65 -8.53
N MET A 52 2.01 -9.85 -7.94
CA MET A 52 1.69 -9.03 -6.78
C MET A 52 1.08 -7.69 -7.18
N TYR A 53 0.02 -7.28 -6.46
CA TYR A 53 -0.65 -5.98 -6.61
C TYR A 53 -1.31 -5.58 -5.30
N MET A 54 -1.72 -4.31 -5.18
CA MET A 54 -2.12 -3.75 -3.88
C MET A 54 -3.31 -4.48 -3.25
N GLY A 55 -4.35 -4.79 -4.02
CA GLY A 55 -5.48 -5.60 -3.52
C GLY A 55 -5.07 -6.99 -3.01
N ARG A 56 -4.18 -7.69 -3.73
CA ARG A 56 -3.62 -8.97 -3.29
C ARG A 56 -2.80 -8.84 -2.02
N ARG A 57 -2.04 -7.74 -1.88
CA ARG A 57 -1.25 -7.46 -0.68
C ARG A 57 -2.12 -7.24 0.55
N ILE A 58 -3.23 -6.51 0.42
CA ILE A 58 -4.23 -6.34 1.51
C ILE A 58 -4.82 -7.70 1.90
N ALA A 59 -5.25 -8.50 0.93
CA ALA A 59 -5.81 -9.83 1.20
C ALA A 59 -4.80 -10.77 1.89
N GLN A 60 -3.52 -10.68 1.51
CA GLN A 60 -2.44 -11.43 2.15
C GLN A 60 -2.23 -11.01 3.61
N GLU A 61 -2.32 -9.71 3.92
CA GLU A 61 -2.21 -9.21 5.30
C GLU A 61 -3.32 -9.79 6.18
N ILE A 62 -4.57 -9.72 5.73
CA ILE A 62 -5.72 -10.27 6.44
C ILE A 62 -5.52 -11.77 6.70
N LYS A 63 -5.05 -12.51 5.68
CA LYS A 63 -4.79 -13.95 5.82
C LYS A 63 -3.69 -14.26 6.84
N ILE A 64 -2.62 -13.46 6.89
CA ILE A 64 -1.54 -13.61 7.87
C ILE A 64 -2.05 -13.29 9.27
N ALA A 65 -2.79 -12.19 9.45
CA ALA A 65 -3.33 -11.79 10.73
C ALA A 65 -4.29 -12.84 11.31
N ILE A 66 -5.17 -13.41 10.49
CA ILE A 66 -6.03 -14.54 10.90
C ILE A 66 -5.18 -15.73 11.34
N LYS A 67 -4.16 -16.10 10.57
CA LYS A 67 -3.27 -17.23 10.90
C LYS A 67 -2.54 -17.03 12.23
N ASN A 68 -2.16 -15.79 12.54
CA ASN A 68 -1.45 -15.44 13.76
C ASN A 68 -2.39 -15.14 14.95
N ASN A 69 -3.70 -15.17 14.75
CA ASN A 69 -4.69 -14.73 15.73
C ASN A 69 -4.52 -13.26 16.15
N GLU A 70 -4.13 -12.42 15.20
CA GLU A 70 -3.82 -10.98 15.32
C GLU A 70 -4.75 -10.12 14.45
N LEU A 71 -5.94 -10.64 14.10
CA LEU A 71 -6.88 -9.94 13.20
C LEU A 71 -7.23 -8.54 13.71
N ASP A 72 -7.41 -8.39 15.01
CA ASP A 72 -7.76 -7.12 15.68
C ASP A 72 -6.71 -6.01 15.48
N ASN A 73 -5.48 -6.37 15.07
CA ASN A 73 -4.43 -5.39 14.77
C ASN A 73 -4.55 -4.77 13.37
N VAL A 74 -5.29 -5.41 12.45
CA VAL A 74 -5.37 -5.01 11.03
C VAL A 74 -6.78 -4.66 10.56
N VAL A 75 -7.77 -4.79 11.45
CA VAL A 75 -9.14 -4.33 11.22
C VAL A 75 -9.45 -3.19 12.20
N CYS A 76 -10.19 -2.19 11.72
CA CYS A 76 -10.60 -1.03 12.49
C CYS A 76 -12.12 -0.96 12.64
#